data_AF-A0A3D3JP60-F1
#
_entry.id   AF-A0A3D3JP60-F1
#
_cell.length_a   1.000
_cell.length_b   1.000
_cell.length_c   1.000
_cell.angle_alpha   90.00
_cell.angle_beta   90.00
_cell.angle_gamma   90.00
#
_symmetry.space_group_name_H-M   'P 1'
#
loop_
_entity.id
_entity.type
_entity.pdbx_description
1 polymer ?
#
loop_
_entity_poly.entity_id
_entity_poly.type
_entity_poly.pdbx_seq_one_letter_code
_entity_poly.pdbx_strand_id
1 'polypeptide(L)'
;MIETNIPEATKKLQAIVDKNQQKFGRSKSYIGHPAEYSGTVQALRDRVRTKPPTPKDLLKRKKHWHTDFGVEIVDSLEMHNSTMAINIFNRLTEHTSAGRPVIWITPVGPMGQYPIIAQLINKLGTVDTSLIHTFAMDEWATQDGEMIAKKDYPYMTTFRQDMAEQFFDLLDADHQIPTKNRNFAAGKHLHSYEKKIDRLMKKGAGVIFTGGVGKIGHIMFWESTFGVRLNRSLAEQVLWVRGAPLTFGTIDQNETTSSASAPVPVFANTIGLGLFVKLRNYGRKHRGRVHAYFGLDNIEEPLKWQRFIAQCMLMMETADPSFGASYVPTMPGAYIIVRSHVYDSFFVASK
;
A
#
# COMPACT_ATOMS: atom_id res chain seq x y z
N MET A 1 -18.03 -13.03 7.07
CA MET A 1 -17.41 -13.89 6.06
C MET A 1 -16.59 -12.98 5.18
N ILE A 2 -15.42 -13.46 4.75
CA ILE A 2 -14.58 -12.73 3.80
C ILE A 2 -15.41 -12.49 2.53
N GLU A 3 -15.22 -11.33 1.90
CA GLU A 3 -15.91 -11.00 0.66
C GLU A 3 -14.95 -10.36 -0.34
N THR A 4 -15.09 -10.70 -1.62
CA THR A 4 -14.38 -10.06 -2.73
C THR A 4 -15.37 -9.83 -3.88
N ASN A 5 -14.94 -9.10 -4.91
CA ASN A 5 -15.72 -8.98 -6.15
C ASN A 5 -15.82 -10.29 -6.95
N ILE A 6 -15.12 -11.36 -6.55
CA ILE A 6 -15.10 -12.64 -7.28
C ILE A 6 -15.44 -13.80 -6.32
N PRO A 7 -16.58 -14.48 -6.49
CA PRO A 7 -16.99 -15.56 -5.60
C PRO A 7 -15.94 -16.68 -5.41
N GLU A 8 -15.19 -17.02 -6.46
CA GLU A 8 -14.10 -18.00 -6.37
C GLU A 8 -12.97 -17.53 -5.44
N ALA A 9 -12.56 -16.26 -5.55
CA ALA A 9 -11.54 -15.68 -4.69
C ALA A 9 -12.02 -15.64 -3.23
N THR A 10 -13.28 -15.26 -3.01
CA THR A 10 -13.91 -15.30 -1.68
C THR A 10 -13.78 -16.68 -1.03
N LYS A 11 -14.12 -17.76 -1.76
CA LYS A 11 -14.02 -19.14 -1.24
C LYS A 11 -12.58 -19.51 -0.89
N LYS A 12 -11.61 -19.16 -1.74
CA LYS A 12 -10.18 -19.47 -1.52
C LYS A 12 -9.60 -18.72 -0.32
N LEU A 13 -9.97 -17.45 -0.13
CA LEU A 13 -9.51 -16.66 1.01
C LEU A 13 -10.19 -17.10 2.32
N GLN A 14 -11.48 -17.47 2.29
CA GLN A 14 -12.16 -18.05 3.45
C GLN A 14 -11.50 -19.36 3.91
N ALA A 15 -11.03 -20.20 2.97
CA ALA A 15 -10.30 -21.42 3.31
C ALA A 15 -8.97 -21.17 4.03
N ILE A 16 -8.38 -19.97 3.95
CA ILE A 16 -7.21 -19.59 4.77
C ILE A 16 -7.62 -19.49 6.24
N VAL A 17 -8.72 -18.79 6.52
CA VAL A 17 -9.25 -18.64 7.88
C VAL A 17 -9.61 -19.99 8.47
N ASP A 18 -10.38 -20.80 7.72
CA ASP A 18 -10.89 -22.09 8.19
C ASP A 18 -9.77 -23.07 8.57
N LYS A 19 -8.64 -23.03 7.84
CA LYS A 19 -7.47 -23.88 8.10
C LYS A 19 -6.59 -23.40 9.25
N ASN A 20 -6.65 -22.13 9.61
CA ASN A 20 -5.77 -21.50 10.60
C ASN A 20 -6.53 -21.09 11.88
N GLN A 21 -7.69 -21.69 12.13
CA GLN A 21 -8.39 -21.50 13.40
C GLN A 21 -7.66 -22.19 14.55
N GLN A 22 -7.49 -21.48 15.65
CA GLN A 22 -6.96 -22.01 16.90
C GLN A 22 -8.08 -22.20 17.93
N LYS A 23 -7.96 -23.26 18.73
CA LYS A 23 -8.96 -23.61 19.75
C LYS A 23 -8.62 -22.92 21.07
N PHE A 24 -9.56 -22.12 21.57
CA PHE A 24 -9.48 -21.48 22.88
C PHE A 24 -10.61 -22.02 23.76
N GLY A 25 -10.33 -23.07 24.53
CA GLY A 25 -11.36 -23.79 25.28
C GLY A 25 -12.43 -24.40 24.35
N ARG A 26 -13.65 -23.84 24.38
CA ARG A 26 -14.77 -24.28 23.52
C ARG A 26 -14.92 -23.45 22.24
N SER A 27 -14.26 -22.30 22.12
CA SER A 27 -14.32 -21.46 20.93
C SER A 27 -13.16 -21.74 19.97
N LYS A 28 -13.35 -21.34 18.71
CA LYS A 28 -12.30 -21.28 17.70
C LYS A 28 -12.16 -19.85 17.22
N SER A 29 -10.91 -19.37 17.13
CA SER A 29 -10.61 -18.02 16.68
C SER A 29 -9.46 -18.05 15.69
N TYR A 30 -9.53 -17.20 14.69
CA TYR A 30 -8.42 -16.94 13.79
C TYR A 30 -7.50 -15.90 14.44
N ILE A 31 -6.19 -16.14 14.44
CA ILE A 31 -5.20 -15.24 15.08
C ILE A 31 -4.10 -14.78 14.12
N GLY A 32 -4.26 -15.04 12.83
CA GLY A 32 -3.21 -14.89 11.83
C GLY A 32 -2.74 -16.22 11.25
N HIS A 33 -1.89 -16.14 10.22
CA HIS A 33 -1.31 -17.31 9.56
C HIS A 33 0.11 -17.00 9.03
N PRO A 34 0.92 -18.01 8.71
CA PRO A 34 2.23 -17.79 8.10
C PRO A 34 2.12 -17.16 6.71
N ALA A 35 3.11 -16.33 6.35
CA ALA A 35 3.27 -15.87 4.97
C ALA A 35 3.61 -17.04 4.03
N GLU A 36 3.15 -16.94 2.79
CA GLU A 36 3.42 -17.92 1.73
C GLU A 36 3.91 -17.18 0.50
N TYR A 37 4.90 -17.75 -0.19
CA TYR A 37 5.49 -17.16 -1.37
C TYR A 37 5.45 -18.15 -2.53
N SER A 38 5.42 -17.64 -3.77
CA SER A 38 5.71 -18.47 -4.93
C SER A 38 7.12 -19.05 -4.83
N GLY A 39 7.38 -20.18 -5.50
CA GLY A 39 8.73 -20.77 -5.50
C GLY A 39 9.81 -19.80 -5.98
N THR A 40 9.47 -18.94 -6.96
CA THR A 40 10.36 -17.88 -7.46
C THR A 40 10.66 -16.83 -6.41
N VAL A 41 9.65 -16.33 -5.70
CA VAL A 41 9.83 -15.33 -4.64
C VAL A 41 10.60 -15.93 -3.46
N GLN A 42 10.31 -17.17 -3.08
CA GLN A 42 11.03 -17.86 -2.01
C GLN A 42 12.52 -18.03 -2.36
N ALA A 43 12.84 -18.53 -3.56
CA ALA A 43 14.21 -18.68 -4.03
C ALA A 43 14.96 -17.34 -4.07
N LEU A 44 14.28 -16.25 -4.46
CA LEU A 44 14.86 -14.91 -4.42
C LEU A 44 15.19 -14.46 -2.99
N ARG A 45 14.24 -14.64 -2.06
CA ARG A 45 14.44 -14.29 -0.64
C ARG A 45 15.62 -15.07 -0.06
N ASP A 46 15.72 -16.35 -0.36
CA ASP A 46 16.85 -17.19 0.05
C ASP A 46 18.17 -16.74 -0.57
N ARG A 47 18.16 -16.32 -1.83
CA ARG A 47 19.34 -15.73 -2.49
C ARG A 47 19.78 -14.43 -1.81
N VAL A 48 18.88 -13.49 -1.55
CA VAL A 48 19.19 -12.24 -0.85
C VAL A 48 19.72 -12.53 0.55
N ARG A 49 19.11 -13.49 1.25
CA ARG A 49 19.52 -13.93 2.59
C ARG A 49 20.91 -14.55 2.61
N THR A 50 21.31 -15.30 1.58
CA THR A 50 22.59 -16.05 1.58
C THR A 50 23.71 -15.34 0.85
N LYS A 51 23.38 -14.51 -0.15
CA LYS A 51 24.29 -13.73 -0.97
C LYS A 51 23.66 -12.36 -1.26
N PRO A 52 23.79 -11.39 -0.34
CA PRO A 52 23.20 -10.07 -0.50
C PRO A 52 23.68 -9.40 -1.81
N PRO A 53 22.77 -8.75 -2.55
CA PRO A 53 23.12 -7.97 -3.73
C PRO A 53 23.93 -6.73 -3.37
N THR A 54 24.76 -6.26 -4.30
CA THR A 54 25.44 -4.96 -4.15
C THR A 54 24.48 -3.80 -4.48
N PRO A 55 24.77 -2.56 -4.05
CA PRO A 55 24.00 -1.39 -4.49
C PRO A 55 23.89 -1.27 -6.01
N LYS A 56 24.94 -1.67 -6.75
CA LYS A 56 24.93 -1.70 -8.22
C LYS A 56 23.90 -2.70 -8.76
N ASP A 57 23.74 -3.86 -8.13
CA ASP A 57 22.75 -4.87 -8.53
C ASP A 57 21.32 -4.41 -8.23
N LEU A 58 21.13 -3.75 -7.08
CA LEU A 58 19.86 -3.23 -6.60
C LEU A 58 19.33 -2.10 -7.50
N LEU A 59 20.21 -1.17 -7.89
CA LEU A 59 19.85 -0.01 -8.71
C LEU A 59 19.83 -0.32 -10.22
N LYS A 60 20.16 -1.56 -10.61
CA LYS A 60 20.03 -2.00 -12.00
C LYS A 60 18.57 -2.17 -12.36
N ARG A 61 18.08 -1.32 -13.27
CA ARG A 61 16.73 -1.42 -13.86
C ARG A 61 16.43 -2.83 -14.35
N LYS A 62 15.27 -3.37 -13.98
CA LYS A 62 14.81 -4.72 -14.38
C LYS A 62 13.91 -4.64 -15.61
N LYS A 63 13.86 -5.72 -16.39
CA LYS A 63 13.12 -5.75 -17.67
C LYS A 63 11.65 -5.39 -17.51
N HIS A 64 11.00 -5.85 -16.44
CA HIS A 64 9.57 -5.63 -16.19
C HIS A 64 9.21 -4.22 -15.69
N TRP A 65 10.20 -3.38 -15.37
CA TRP A 65 9.94 -2.02 -14.94
C TRP A 65 9.37 -1.20 -16.11
N HIS A 66 8.58 -0.18 -15.82
CA HIS A 66 8.19 0.85 -16.77
C HIS A 66 9.43 1.65 -17.18
N THR A 67 9.44 2.27 -18.35
CA THR A 67 10.59 3.10 -18.79
C THR A 67 10.77 4.31 -17.89
N ASP A 68 9.63 4.86 -17.46
CA ASP A 68 9.55 6.07 -16.63
C ASP A 68 9.41 5.71 -15.14
N PHE A 69 9.93 4.55 -14.74
CA PHE A 69 10.01 4.15 -13.34
C PHE A 69 11.45 4.24 -12.84
N GLY A 70 11.65 4.86 -11.68
CA GLY A 70 12.95 5.06 -11.06
C GLY A 70 13.03 4.57 -9.61
N VAL A 71 14.23 4.71 -9.05
CA VAL A 71 14.49 4.55 -7.62
C VAL A 71 15.15 5.85 -7.15
N GLU A 72 14.51 6.54 -6.22
CA GLU A 72 14.99 7.77 -5.62
C GLU A 72 15.58 7.44 -4.24
N ILE A 73 16.90 7.59 -4.13
CA ILE A 73 17.61 7.37 -2.88
C ILE A 73 17.77 8.69 -2.14
N VAL A 74 17.33 8.72 -0.88
CA VAL A 74 17.35 9.90 -0.02
C VAL A 74 18.12 9.64 1.27
N ASP A 75 18.69 10.68 1.87
CA ASP A 75 19.63 10.50 2.99
C ASP A 75 18.94 10.38 4.35
N SER A 76 17.71 10.88 4.49
CA SER A 76 16.99 10.90 5.77
C SER A 76 15.49 10.68 5.61
N LEU A 77 14.80 10.49 6.73
CA LEU A 77 13.34 10.41 6.79
C LEU A 77 12.68 11.73 6.37
N GLU A 78 13.26 12.87 6.74
CA GLU A 78 12.77 14.20 6.34
C GLU A 78 12.85 14.38 4.82
N MET A 79 13.96 13.96 4.20
CA MET A 79 14.10 13.98 2.75
C MET A 79 13.15 12.99 2.09
N HIS A 80 12.96 11.80 2.66
CA HIS A 80 11.96 10.84 2.18
C HIS A 80 10.56 11.47 2.13
N ASN A 81 10.12 12.04 3.25
CA ASN A 81 8.80 12.65 3.37
C ASN A 81 8.63 13.83 2.40
N SER A 82 9.66 14.67 2.28
CA SER A 82 9.65 15.83 1.38
C SER A 82 9.63 15.42 -0.09
N THR A 83 10.47 14.47 -0.49
CA THR A 83 10.51 13.94 -1.86
C THR A 83 9.18 13.32 -2.26
N MET A 84 8.61 12.48 -1.38
CA MET A 84 7.29 11.88 -1.63
C MET A 84 6.20 12.96 -1.75
N ALA A 85 6.21 13.96 -0.86
CA ALA A 85 5.28 15.10 -0.92
C ALA A 85 5.40 15.89 -2.22
N ILE A 86 6.61 16.24 -2.65
CA ILE A 86 6.88 16.99 -3.88
C ILE A 86 6.41 16.20 -5.11
N ASN A 87 6.72 14.90 -5.18
CA ASN A 87 6.31 14.05 -6.29
C ASN A 87 4.78 13.98 -6.43
N ILE A 88 4.06 13.86 -5.30
CA ILE A 88 2.60 13.85 -5.27
C ILE A 88 2.04 15.22 -5.63
N PHE A 89 2.51 16.28 -4.98
CA PHE A 89 2.04 17.66 -5.19
C PHE A 89 2.20 18.11 -6.64
N ASN A 90 3.32 17.75 -7.28
CA ASN A 90 3.55 18.05 -8.69
C ASN A 90 2.51 17.39 -9.61
N ARG A 91 2.12 16.14 -9.32
CA ARG A 91 1.06 15.46 -10.10
C ARG A 91 -0.34 16.03 -9.80
N LEU A 92 -0.61 16.39 -8.55
CA LEU A 92 -1.86 17.08 -8.19
C LEU A 92 -1.98 18.39 -8.98
N THR A 93 -0.93 19.22 -8.96
CA THR A 93 -0.88 20.49 -9.71
C THR A 93 -1.07 20.23 -11.21
N GLU A 94 -0.26 19.35 -11.82
CA GLU A 94 -0.34 19.05 -13.26
C GLU A 94 -1.74 18.61 -13.72
N HIS A 95 -2.41 17.74 -12.94
CA HIS A 95 -3.71 17.24 -13.33
C HIS A 95 -4.81 18.29 -13.11
N THR A 96 -4.79 18.96 -11.95
CA THR A 96 -5.83 19.94 -11.60
C THR A 96 -5.73 21.22 -12.42
N SER A 97 -4.53 21.75 -12.70
CA SER A 97 -4.35 22.90 -13.60
C SER A 97 -4.77 22.61 -15.04
N ALA A 98 -4.82 21.33 -15.44
CA ALA A 98 -5.36 20.90 -16.72
C ALA A 98 -6.88 20.61 -16.68
N GLY A 99 -7.57 20.96 -15.58
CA GLY A 99 -9.00 20.73 -15.40
C GLY A 99 -9.40 19.26 -15.27
N ARG A 100 -8.44 18.36 -14.98
CA ARG A 100 -8.70 16.91 -14.90
C ARG A 100 -9.00 16.50 -13.46
N PRO A 101 -10.05 15.69 -13.23
CA PRO A 101 -10.22 15.03 -11.94
C PRO A 101 -8.99 14.19 -11.58
N VAL A 102 -8.70 14.01 -10.30
CA VAL A 102 -7.59 13.19 -9.82
C VAL A 102 -8.12 12.04 -8.98
N ILE A 103 -7.72 10.82 -9.32
CA ILE A 103 -7.84 9.64 -8.48
C ILE A 103 -6.55 9.54 -7.67
N TRP A 104 -6.61 9.79 -6.38
CA TRP A 104 -5.47 9.61 -5.48
C TRP A 104 -5.73 8.42 -4.56
N ILE A 105 -4.97 7.33 -4.75
CA ILE A 105 -4.97 6.19 -3.84
C ILE A 105 -4.02 6.49 -2.68
N THR A 106 -4.57 6.56 -1.46
CA THR A 106 -3.90 7.12 -0.27
C THR A 106 -3.61 6.03 0.77
N PRO A 107 -2.36 5.88 1.25
CA PRO A 107 -2.02 4.99 2.36
C PRO A 107 -2.29 5.64 3.72
N VAL A 108 -2.31 4.79 4.74
CA VAL A 108 -1.94 5.18 6.11
C VAL A 108 -0.64 4.45 6.49
N GLY A 109 0.49 5.05 6.13
CA GLY A 109 1.83 4.45 6.21
C GLY A 109 2.47 4.30 4.81
N PRO A 110 3.42 5.17 4.41
CA PRO A 110 3.95 6.33 5.15
C PRO A 110 2.93 7.46 5.33
N MET A 111 3.13 8.31 6.33
CA MET A 111 2.25 9.47 6.65
C MET A 111 2.95 10.84 6.58
N GLY A 112 4.28 10.88 6.70
CA GLY A 112 5.02 12.14 6.86
C GLY A 112 4.94 13.10 5.67
N GLN A 113 4.52 12.62 4.49
CA GLN A 113 4.27 13.44 3.32
C GLN A 113 3.03 14.32 3.43
N TYR A 114 2.00 13.91 4.19
CA TYR A 114 0.70 14.58 4.15
C TYR A 114 0.71 16.01 4.71
N PRO A 115 1.34 16.29 5.88
CA PRO A 115 1.41 17.67 6.39
C PRO A 115 2.14 18.61 5.44
N ILE A 116 3.17 18.10 4.74
CA ILE A 116 3.93 18.86 3.73
C ILE A 116 3.03 19.17 2.52
N ILE A 117 2.27 18.19 2.03
CA ILE A 117 1.32 18.39 0.91
C ILE A 117 0.24 19.41 1.31
N ALA A 118 -0.33 19.32 2.51
CA ALA A 118 -1.34 20.28 2.98
C ALA A 118 -0.76 21.70 3.05
N GLN A 119 0.46 21.85 3.60
CA GLN A 119 1.15 23.13 3.64
C GLN A 119 1.40 23.70 2.24
N LEU A 120 1.81 22.89 1.27
CA LEU A 120 2.03 23.32 -0.11
C LEU A 120 0.73 23.75 -0.79
N ILE A 121 -0.37 23.00 -0.59
CA ILE A 121 -1.69 23.37 -1.11
C ILE A 121 -2.13 24.73 -0.55
N ASN A 122 -2.09 24.90 0.77
CA ASN A 122 -2.52 26.14 1.44
C ASN A 122 -1.67 27.36 1.04
N LYS A 123 -0.35 27.18 0.91
CA LYS A 123 0.55 28.31 0.62
C LYS A 123 0.60 28.73 -0.84
N LEU A 124 0.49 27.77 -1.76
CA LEU A 124 0.71 28.04 -3.18
C LEU A 124 -0.60 28.25 -3.95
N GLY A 125 -1.71 27.64 -3.51
CA GLY A 125 -3.01 27.77 -4.15
C GLY A 125 -3.06 27.24 -5.60
N THR A 126 -2.08 26.43 -6.02
CA THR A 126 -1.96 25.93 -7.41
C THR A 126 -2.79 24.67 -7.69
N VAL A 127 -3.39 24.09 -6.65
CA VAL A 127 -4.14 22.83 -6.71
C VAL A 127 -5.62 23.09 -6.51
N ASP A 128 -6.44 22.78 -7.51
CA ASP A 128 -7.90 22.77 -7.35
C ASP A 128 -8.33 21.49 -6.63
N THR A 129 -8.55 21.59 -5.32
CA THR A 129 -8.89 20.46 -4.46
C THR A 129 -10.30 19.92 -4.70
N SER A 130 -11.17 20.67 -5.41
CA SER A 130 -12.51 20.21 -5.79
C SER A 130 -12.47 19.06 -6.82
N LEU A 131 -11.36 18.96 -7.57
CA LEU A 131 -11.11 17.92 -8.56
C LEU A 131 -10.45 16.66 -7.97
N ILE A 132 -10.00 16.70 -6.71
CA ILE A 132 -9.33 15.57 -6.06
C ILE A 132 -10.36 14.60 -5.50
N HIS A 133 -10.18 13.31 -5.80
CA HIS A 133 -10.90 12.20 -5.21
C HIS A 133 -9.91 11.24 -4.55
N THR A 134 -9.92 11.19 -3.23
CA THR A 134 -9.08 10.27 -2.46
C THR A 134 -9.76 8.92 -2.27
N PHE A 135 -8.98 7.86 -2.29
CA PHE A 135 -9.42 6.50 -2.02
C PHE A 135 -8.40 5.84 -1.08
N ALA A 136 -8.78 5.69 0.19
CA ALA A 136 -8.01 4.92 1.15
C ALA A 136 -7.80 3.51 0.61
N MET A 137 -6.56 3.03 0.58
CA MET A 137 -6.29 1.69 0.06
C MET A 137 -6.77 0.58 0.99
N ASP A 138 -6.89 0.85 2.28
CA ASP A 138 -7.27 -0.11 3.31
C ASP A 138 -7.90 0.55 4.55
N GLU A 139 -8.39 -0.28 5.48
CA GLU A 139 -8.89 0.09 6.81
C GLU A 139 -8.88 -1.15 7.72
N TRP A 140 -8.68 -0.97 9.03
CA TRP A 140 -8.83 -2.04 10.01
C TRP A 140 -10.27 -2.57 10.04
N ALA A 141 -10.45 -3.90 10.12
CA ALA A 141 -11.79 -4.47 10.04
C ALA A 141 -11.96 -5.75 10.88
N THR A 142 -13.21 -6.15 11.08
CA THR A 142 -13.58 -7.50 11.52
C THR A 142 -13.51 -8.49 10.36
N GLN A 143 -13.70 -9.79 10.62
CA GLN A 143 -13.80 -10.81 9.57
C GLN A 143 -14.95 -10.54 8.58
N ASP A 144 -16.01 -9.87 9.02
CA ASP A 144 -17.16 -9.51 8.16
C ASP A 144 -16.89 -8.23 7.34
N GLY A 145 -15.73 -7.60 7.58
CA GLY A 145 -15.34 -6.35 6.96
C GLY A 145 -15.97 -5.12 7.59
N GLU A 146 -16.56 -5.27 8.78
CA GLU A 146 -17.11 -4.14 9.55
C GLU A 146 -16.00 -3.40 10.28
N MET A 147 -16.27 -2.14 10.65
CA MET A 147 -15.31 -1.36 11.43
C MET A 147 -15.02 -2.03 12.79
N ILE A 148 -13.76 -1.96 13.21
CA ILE A 148 -13.37 -2.38 14.56
C ILE A 148 -14.03 -1.48 15.61
N ALA A 149 -14.42 -2.07 16.74
CA ALA A 149 -15.01 -1.29 17.83
C ALA A 149 -13.90 -0.63 18.67
N LYS A 150 -14.04 0.67 18.95
CA LYS A 150 -13.06 1.43 19.76
C LYS A 150 -12.80 0.81 21.13
N LYS A 151 -13.80 0.16 21.72
CA LYS A 151 -13.67 -0.54 23.01
C LYS A 151 -12.69 -1.74 22.95
N ASP A 152 -12.53 -2.37 21.79
CA ASP A 152 -11.68 -3.54 21.62
C ASP A 152 -10.23 -3.12 21.35
N TYR A 153 -10.03 -1.95 20.73
CA TYR A 153 -8.71 -1.36 20.41
C TYR A 153 -8.65 0.12 20.85
N PRO A 154 -8.69 0.43 22.16
CA PRO A 154 -8.77 1.82 22.64
C PRO A 154 -7.51 2.64 22.35
N TYR A 155 -6.37 1.98 22.17
CA TYR A 155 -5.06 2.56 21.89
C TYR A 155 -4.77 2.77 20.39
N MET A 156 -5.70 2.40 19.49
CA MET A 156 -5.55 2.58 18.05
C MET A 156 -6.52 3.62 17.50
N THR A 157 -6.12 4.26 16.41
CA THR A 157 -6.95 5.08 15.53
C THR A 157 -7.37 4.27 14.30
N THR A 158 -8.46 4.69 13.66
CA THR A 158 -8.80 4.20 12.32
C THR A 158 -8.01 4.95 11.26
N PHE A 159 -7.80 4.34 10.10
CA PHE A 159 -7.09 5.01 9.01
C PHE A 159 -7.83 6.26 8.53
N ARG A 160 -9.17 6.25 8.64
CA ARG A 160 -9.97 7.46 8.44
C ARG A 160 -9.62 8.59 9.43
N GLN A 161 -9.40 8.27 10.71
CA GLN A 161 -9.02 9.26 11.72
C GLN A 161 -7.61 9.78 11.44
N ASP A 162 -6.65 8.90 11.17
CA ASP A 162 -5.27 9.31 10.88
C ASP A 162 -5.18 10.22 9.66
N MET A 163 -5.91 9.92 8.58
CA MET A 163 -5.96 10.80 7.41
C MET A 163 -6.67 12.13 7.68
N ALA A 164 -7.65 12.18 8.60
CA ALA A 164 -8.26 13.43 8.99
C ALA A 164 -7.20 14.32 9.67
N GLU A 165 -6.57 13.81 10.72
CA GLU A 165 -5.62 14.55 11.55
C GLU A 165 -4.35 14.96 10.79
N GLN A 166 -3.80 14.05 9.97
CA GLN A 166 -2.51 14.27 9.30
C GLN A 166 -2.63 14.96 7.94
N PHE A 167 -3.85 15.10 7.39
CA PHE A 167 -4.04 15.70 6.08
C PHE A 167 -5.27 16.59 5.97
N PHE A 168 -6.48 16.03 6.08
CA PHE A 168 -7.69 16.78 5.71
C PHE A 168 -7.96 17.98 6.62
N ASP A 169 -7.69 17.84 7.92
CA ASP A 169 -7.93 18.89 8.91
C ASP A 169 -6.81 19.96 8.90
N LEU A 170 -5.72 19.70 8.18
CA LEU A 170 -4.62 20.66 7.97
C LEU A 170 -4.83 21.56 6.76
N LEU A 171 -5.83 21.28 5.90
CA LEU A 171 -6.16 22.14 4.76
C LEU A 171 -6.95 23.36 5.22
N ASP A 172 -6.64 24.52 4.65
CA ASP A 172 -7.42 25.74 4.91
C ASP A 172 -8.85 25.60 4.35
N ALA A 173 -9.79 26.41 4.86
CA ALA A 173 -11.22 26.24 4.59
C ALA A 173 -11.58 26.28 3.10
N ASP A 174 -10.89 27.10 2.31
CA ASP A 174 -11.02 27.24 0.86
C ASP A 174 -10.30 26.14 0.05
N HIS A 175 -9.42 25.38 0.70
CA HIS A 175 -8.67 24.27 0.11
C HIS A 175 -9.21 22.89 0.51
N GLN A 176 -10.31 22.82 1.24
CA GLN A 176 -10.90 21.56 1.67
C GLN A 176 -11.33 20.67 0.47
N ILE A 177 -10.80 19.44 0.42
CA ILE A 177 -11.29 18.41 -0.52
C ILE A 177 -12.75 18.10 -0.19
N PRO A 178 -13.72 18.13 -1.12
CA PRO A 178 -15.12 17.88 -0.80
C PRO A 178 -15.34 16.53 -0.09
N THR A 179 -16.13 16.49 0.98
CA THR A 179 -16.36 15.25 1.75
C THR A 179 -16.87 14.09 0.89
N LYS A 180 -17.71 14.38 -0.12
CA LYS A 180 -18.20 13.37 -1.09
C LYS A 180 -17.10 12.74 -1.97
N ASN A 181 -15.95 13.41 -2.06
CA ASN A 181 -14.77 12.96 -2.80
C ASN A 181 -13.77 12.19 -1.93
N ARG A 182 -13.96 12.17 -0.59
CA ARG A 182 -13.13 11.41 0.34
C ARG A 182 -13.70 10.00 0.50
N ASN A 183 -13.01 8.99 0.02
CA ASN A 183 -13.46 7.59 0.07
C ASN A 183 -12.59 6.79 1.03
N PHE A 184 -13.22 6.05 1.94
CA PHE A 184 -12.55 5.21 2.94
C PHE A 184 -12.94 3.74 2.75
N ALA A 185 -12.03 2.81 3.05
CA ALA A 185 -12.22 1.37 2.84
C ALA A 185 -13.02 0.70 3.98
N ALA A 186 -13.93 1.44 4.61
CA ALA A 186 -14.73 0.95 5.74
C ALA A 186 -16.01 0.25 5.27
N GLY A 187 -16.32 -0.92 5.86
CA GLY A 187 -17.57 -1.63 5.57
C GLY A 187 -17.81 -1.83 4.06
N LYS A 188 -19.06 -1.66 3.65
CA LYS A 188 -19.48 -1.84 2.25
C LYS A 188 -19.06 -0.70 1.31
N HIS A 189 -18.36 0.33 1.78
CA HIS A 189 -17.95 1.46 0.93
C HIS A 189 -16.99 1.03 -0.19
N LEU A 190 -16.17 -0.01 0.04
CA LEU A 190 -15.29 -0.61 -0.97
C LEU A 190 -16.04 -1.08 -2.22
N HIS A 191 -17.28 -1.55 -2.09
CA HIS A 191 -18.11 -1.97 -3.23
C HIS A 191 -18.32 -0.87 -4.26
N SER A 192 -18.27 0.39 -3.82
CA SER A 192 -18.50 1.55 -4.67
C SER A 192 -17.25 2.04 -5.41
N TYR A 193 -16.05 1.57 -5.01
CA TYR A 193 -14.77 2.11 -5.49
C TYR A 193 -14.63 1.97 -6.99
N GLU A 194 -14.84 0.77 -7.51
CA GLU A 194 -14.73 0.51 -8.94
C GLU A 194 -15.62 1.45 -9.75
N LYS A 195 -16.91 1.53 -9.40
CA LYS A 195 -17.87 2.38 -10.12
C LYS A 195 -17.48 3.86 -10.07
N LYS A 196 -16.91 4.34 -8.96
CA LYS A 196 -16.44 5.73 -8.81
C LYS A 196 -15.20 5.97 -9.66
N ILE A 197 -14.20 5.09 -9.56
CA ILE A 197 -12.94 5.13 -10.32
C ILE A 197 -13.22 5.08 -11.83
N ASP A 198 -14.13 4.21 -12.29
CA ASP A 198 -14.50 4.11 -13.71
C ASP A 198 -15.14 5.40 -14.25
N ARG A 199 -15.98 6.07 -13.44
CA ARG A 199 -16.54 7.37 -13.84
C ARG A 199 -15.47 8.43 -13.97
N LEU A 200 -14.47 8.43 -13.10
CA LEU A 200 -13.36 9.39 -13.13
C LEU A 200 -12.42 9.11 -14.31
N MET A 201 -12.07 7.84 -14.55
CA MET A 201 -11.25 7.44 -15.70
C MET A 201 -11.90 7.82 -17.05
N LYS A 202 -13.23 7.66 -17.17
CA LYS A 202 -14.00 8.11 -18.34
C LYS A 202 -13.94 9.63 -18.55
N LYS A 203 -13.78 10.41 -17.48
CA LYS A 203 -13.56 11.87 -17.54
C LYS A 203 -12.09 12.25 -17.78
N GLY A 204 -11.23 11.27 -18.06
CA GLY A 204 -9.82 11.53 -18.34
C GLY A 204 -8.97 11.82 -17.10
N ALA A 205 -9.36 11.29 -15.94
CA ALA A 205 -8.69 11.56 -14.67
C ALA A 205 -7.19 11.22 -14.70
N GLY A 206 -6.41 12.03 -13.95
CA GLY A 206 -5.07 11.62 -13.50
C GLY A 206 -5.17 10.61 -12.36
N VAL A 207 -4.14 9.80 -12.18
CA VAL A 207 -4.04 8.77 -11.15
C VAL A 207 -2.70 8.89 -10.45
N ILE A 208 -2.75 9.04 -9.13
CA ILE A 208 -1.60 9.03 -8.25
C ILE A 208 -1.80 7.87 -7.29
N PHE A 209 -1.01 6.81 -7.43
CA PHE A 209 -1.05 5.64 -6.55
C PHE A 209 0.10 5.73 -5.56
N THR A 210 -0.22 6.08 -4.31
CA THR A 210 0.80 6.21 -3.26
C THR A 210 0.74 5.02 -2.32
N GLY A 211 1.84 4.66 -1.65
CA GLY A 211 1.82 3.56 -0.67
C GLY A 211 3.16 3.32 0.02
N GLY A 212 3.16 2.42 1.01
CA GLY A 212 4.35 1.85 1.62
C GLY A 212 4.58 0.40 1.17
N VAL A 213 5.73 -0.16 1.53
CA VAL A 213 6.04 -1.60 1.33
C VAL A 213 6.19 -2.29 2.67
N GLY A 214 5.36 -3.32 2.89
CA GLY A 214 5.35 -4.09 4.13
C GLY A 214 6.40 -5.20 4.20
N LYS A 215 6.56 -5.79 5.38
CA LYS A 215 7.60 -6.75 5.81
C LYS A 215 7.61 -8.04 5.02
N ILE A 216 6.45 -8.42 4.48
CA ILE A 216 6.29 -9.58 3.60
C ILE A 216 6.31 -9.19 2.11
N GLY A 217 6.64 -7.94 1.78
CA GLY A 217 6.59 -7.41 0.42
C GLY A 217 5.17 -7.12 -0.07
N HIS A 218 4.19 -7.05 0.84
CA HIS A 218 2.85 -6.60 0.51
C HIS A 218 2.85 -5.10 0.20
N ILE A 219 1.84 -4.69 -0.55
CA ILE A 219 1.41 -3.30 -0.67
C ILE A 219 -0.06 -3.30 -0.28
N MET A 220 -0.54 -2.23 0.39
CA MET A 220 -1.88 -2.24 0.99
C MET A 220 -1.96 -3.41 2.01
N PHE A 221 -3.13 -3.98 2.28
CA PHE A 221 -3.21 -5.32 2.92
C PHE A 221 -3.35 -6.47 1.90
N TRP A 222 -2.66 -6.38 0.75
CA TRP A 222 -2.55 -7.51 -0.17
C TRP A 222 -1.50 -8.51 0.32
N GLU A 223 -1.95 -9.50 1.10
CA GLU A 223 -1.05 -10.50 1.71
C GLU A 223 -0.38 -11.41 0.68
N SER A 224 0.86 -11.83 1.00
CA SER A 224 1.66 -12.76 0.18
C SER A 224 0.90 -14.08 -0.12
N THR A 225 0.16 -14.58 0.87
CA THR A 225 -0.67 -15.78 0.75
C THR A 225 -1.78 -15.63 -0.28
N PHE A 226 -2.34 -14.44 -0.46
CA PHE A 226 -3.39 -14.22 -1.46
C PHE A 226 -2.83 -14.48 -2.85
N GLY A 227 -1.61 -14.02 -3.11
CA GLY A 227 -0.93 -14.27 -4.38
C GLY A 227 -0.72 -15.75 -4.69
N VAL A 228 -0.34 -16.54 -3.68
CA VAL A 228 -0.15 -17.99 -3.82
C VAL A 228 -1.49 -18.70 -4.01
N ARG A 229 -2.47 -18.42 -3.14
CA ARG A 229 -3.75 -19.14 -3.09
C ARG A 229 -4.68 -18.81 -4.25
N LEU A 230 -4.65 -17.57 -4.73
CA LEU A 230 -5.46 -17.14 -5.85
C LEU A 230 -4.81 -17.49 -7.19
N ASN A 231 -3.48 -17.61 -7.27
CA ASN A 231 -2.69 -17.58 -8.51
C ASN A 231 -2.80 -16.24 -9.25
N ARG A 232 -1.91 -15.99 -10.22
CA ARG A 232 -1.85 -14.71 -10.94
C ARG A 232 -3.16 -14.35 -11.64
N SER A 233 -3.75 -15.30 -12.38
CA SER A 233 -4.91 -15.02 -13.24
C SER A 233 -6.08 -14.47 -12.42
N LEU A 234 -6.35 -15.08 -11.26
CA LEU A 234 -7.42 -14.64 -10.38
C LEU A 234 -7.00 -13.44 -9.51
N ALA A 235 -5.76 -13.43 -8.97
CA ALA A 235 -5.25 -12.33 -8.15
C ALA A 235 -5.32 -10.97 -8.87
N GLU A 236 -4.95 -10.92 -10.15
CA GLU A 236 -4.99 -9.70 -10.96
C GLU A 236 -6.41 -9.26 -11.36
N GLN A 237 -7.45 -9.98 -10.94
CA GLN A 237 -8.86 -9.61 -11.14
C GLN A 237 -9.58 -9.20 -9.83
N VAL A 238 -9.01 -9.52 -8.67
CA VAL A 238 -9.60 -9.13 -7.38
C VAL A 238 -9.38 -7.63 -7.15
N LEU A 239 -10.46 -6.86 -7.15
CA LEU A 239 -10.44 -5.40 -7.02
C LEU A 239 -10.46 -4.94 -5.56
N TRP A 240 -11.01 -5.75 -4.67
CA TRP A 240 -11.07 -5.47 -3.23
C TRP A 240 -11.32 -6.76 -2.44
N VAL A 241 -10.93 -6.74 -1.18
CA VAL A 241 -11.17 -7.79 -0.18
C VAL A 241 -11.71 -7.13 1.08
N ARG A 242 -12.90 -7.56 1.51
CA ARG A 242 -13.52 -7.20 2.80
C ARG A 242 -13.22 -8.31 3.80
N GLY A 243 -12.68 -7.95 4.96
CA GLY A 243 -12.24 -8.92 5.98
C GLY A 243 -11.04 -9.77 5.55
N ALA A 244 -10.09 -9.19 4.82
CA ALA A 244 -8.83 -9.82 4.42
C ALA A 244 -8.10 -10.41 5.65
N PRO A 245 -7.79 -11.72 5.67
CA PRO A 245 -7.12 -12.37 6.78
C PRO A 245 -5.62 -12.07 6.74
N LEU A 246 -5.07 -11.50 7.81
CA LEU A 246 -3.68 -11.03 7.83
C LEU A 246 -2.71 -12.14 8.23
N THR A 247 -1.49 -12.10 7.71
CA THR A 247 -0.40 -12.97 8.15
C THR A 247 0.23 -12.46 9.44
N PHE A 248 0.93 -13.34 10.16
CA PHE A 248 1.72 -12.95 11.33
C PHE A 248 2.75 -11.86 11.00
N GLY A 249 3.32 -11.87 9.80
CA GLY A 249 4.31 -10.86 9.40
C GLY A 249 3.72 -9.45 9.25
N THR A 250 2.47 -9.36 8.78
CA THR A 250 1.74 -8.09 8.70
C THR A 250 1.25 -7.64 10.06
N ILE A 251 0.74 -8.57 10.89
CA ILE A 251 0.29 -8.28 12.26
C ILE A 251 1.47 -7.72 13.08
N ASP A 252 2.59 -8.45 13.17
CA ASP A 252 3.79 -8.05 13.92
C ASP A 252 4.38 -6.70 13.47
N GLN A 253 4.37 -6.44 12.15
CA GLN A 253 4.76 -5.12 11.65
C GLN A 253 3.86 -4.02 12.22
N ASN A 254 2.55 -4.19 12.11
CA ASN A 254 1.59 -3.14 12.50
C ASN A 254 1.45 -3.00 14.02
N GLU A 255 1.69 -4.07 14.79
CA GLU A 255 1.85 -3.94 16.24
C GLU A 255 2.95 -2.93 16.56
N THR A 256 4.09 -3.02 15.87
CA THR A 256 5.20 -2.08 16.05
C THR A 256 4.87 -0.68 15.53
N THR A 257 4.35 -0.57 14.30
CA THR A 257 4.26 0.72 13.59
C THR A 257 2.95 1.48 13.80
N SER A 258 1.88 0.82 14.24
CA SER A 258 0.53 1.41 14.27
C SER A 258 -0.10 1.45 15.66
N SER A 259 0.42 0.69 16.63
CA SER A 259 -0.19 0.56 17.97
C SER A 259 0.84 0.56 19.10
N ALA A 260 2.08 1.00 18.83
CA ALA A 260 3.16 1.09 19.83
C ALA A 260 3.37 -0.24 20.59
N SER A 261 3.45 -1.34 19.84
CA SER A 261 3.60 -2.74 20.28
C SER A 261 2.38 -3.37 20.96
N ALA A 262 1.21 -2.71 20.94
CA ALA A 262 -0.04 -3.33 21.38
C ALA A 262 -0.70 -4.16 20.26
N PRO A 263 -1.55 -5.16 20.57
CA PRO A 263 -2.17 -6.01 19.55
C PRO A 263 -2.97 -5.24 18.50
N VAL A 264 -2.92 -5.68 17.25
CA VAL A 264 -3.72 -5.11 16.14
C VAL A 264 -4.79 -6.11 15.67
N PRO A 265 -5.83 -5.64 14.95
CA PRO A 265 -6.78 -6.54 14.32
C PRO A 265 -6.10 -7.52 13.37
N VAL A 266 -6.60 -8.76 13.35
CA VAL A 266 -6.09 -9.83 12.46
C VAL A 266 -6.81 -9.88 11.10
N PHE A 267 -7.69 -8.90 10.87
CA PHE A 267 -8.40 -8.70 9.60
C PHE A 267 -8.34 -7.24 9.19
N ALA A 268 -8.42 -7.00 7.89
CA ALA A 268 -8.51 -5.66 7.33
C ALA A 268 -9.39 -5.62 6.07
N ASN A 269 -9.86 -4.44 5.70
CA ASN A 269 -10.40 -4.18 4.39
C ASN A 269 -9.29 -3.64 3.50
N THR A 270 -9.26 -4.01 2.23
CA THR A 270 -8.23 -3.55 1.29
C THR A 270 -8.74 -3.52 -0.14
N ILE A 271 -8.23 -2.59 -0.94
CA ILE A 271 -8.25 -2.75 -2.39
C ILE A 271 -7.32 -3.91 -2.79
N GLY A 272 -7.61 -4.55 -3.91
CA GLY A 272 -6.88 -5.72 -4.39
C GLY A 272 -5.90 -5.39 -5.52
N LEU A 273 -5.02 -6.34 -5.85
CA LEU A 273 -4.08 -6.20 -6.97
C LEU A 273 -4.78 -5.93 -8.31
N GLY A 274 -6.01 -6.42 -8.49
CA GLY A 274 -6.79 -6.13 -9.69
C GLY A 274 -7.09 -4.66 -9.88
N LEU A 275 -7.29 -3.88 -8.80
CA LEU A 275 -7.49 -2.44 -8.92
C LEU A 275 -6.19 -1.74 -9.37
N PHE A 276 -5.04 -2.16 -8.82
CA PHE A 276 -3.73 -1.71 -9.27
C PHE A 276 -3.52 -2.02 -10.78
N VAL A 277 -3.79 -3.27 -11.20
CA VAL A 277 -3.68 -3.70 -12.60
C VAL A 277 -4.61 -2.91 -13.52
N LYS A 278 -5.84 -2.63 -13.07
CA LYS A 278 -6.82 -1.81 -13.80
C LYS A 278 -6.30 -0.39 -14.04
N LEU A 279 -5.78 0.28 -13.01
CA LEU A 279 -5.18 1.61 -13.13
C LEU A 279 -3.90 1.60 -14.00
N ARG A 280 -3.10 0.54 -13.94
CA ARG A 280 -1.91 0.39 -14.80
C ARG A 280 -2.31 0.33 -16.27
N ASN A 281 -3.32 -0.48 -16.56
CA ASN A 281 -3.85 -0.63 -17.92
C ASN A 281 -4.48 0.67 -18.42
N TYR A 282 -5.11 1.45 -17.55
CA TYR A 282 -5.54 2.81 -17.86
C TYR A 282 -4.35 3.70 -18.27
N GLY A 283 -3.25 3.69 -17.50
CA GLY A 283 -2.04 4.46 -17.80
C GLY A 283 -1.36 4.08 -19.11
N ARG A 284 -1.35 2.79 -19.46
CA ARG A 284 -0.83 2.33 -20.78
C ARG A 284 -1.57 2.96 -21.95
N LYS A 285 -2.87 3.24 -21.80
CA LYS A 285 -3.71 3.88 -22.83
C LYS A 285 -3.67 5.41 -22.76
N HIS A 286 -3.21 5.97 -21.63
CA HIS A 286 -3.21 7.41 -21.37
C HIS A 286 -1.87 7.82 -20.74
N ARG A 287 -0.85 7.95 -21.60
CA ARG A 287 0.52 8.31 -21.18
C ARG A 287 0.53 9.60 -20.36
N GLY A 288 1.36 9.63 -19.32
CA GLY A 288 1.47 10.76 -18.40
C GLY A 288 0.33 10.89 -17.38
N ARG A 289 -0.71 10.05 -17.42
CA ARG A 289 -1.84 10.16 -16.47
C ARG A 289 -1.70 9.32 -15.22
N VAL A 290 -0.79 8.37 -15.15
CA VAL A 290 -0.73 7.40 -14.03
C VAL A 290 0.70 7.33 -13.50
N HIS A 291 0.85 7.58 -12.21
CA HIS A 291 2.12 7.46 -11.50
C HIS A 291 1.93 6.70 -10.19
N ALA A 292 2.90 5.86 -9.84
CA ALA A 292 2.96 5.14 -8.58
C ALA A 292 4.20 5.57 -7.78
N TYR A 293 3.99 6.03 -6.55
CA TYR A 293 5.06 6.46 -5.64
C TYR A 293 4.99 5.66 -4.36
N PHE A 294 6.01 4.83 -4.09
CA PHE A 294 6.02 3.96 -2.92
C PHE A 294 7.24 4.22 -2.04
N GLY A 295 7.00 4.43 -0.75
CA GLY A 295 8.01 4.80 0.24
C GLY A 295 8.50 3.62 1.08
N LEU A 296 9.78 3.66 1.44
CA LEU A 296 10.40 2.85 2.49
C LEU A 296 11.17 3.79 3.41
N ASP A 297 10.56 4.10 4.55
CA ASP A 297 10.87 5.21 5.43
C ASP A 297 11.31 4.80 6.85
N ASN A 298 11.30 3.50 7.18
CA ASN A 298 11.62 3.04 8.52
C ASN A 298 13.13 3.12 8.80
N ILE A 299 13.52 4.15 9.56
CA ILE A 299 14.91 4.39 9.97
C ILE A 299 15.24 3.86 11.39
N GLU A 300 14.29 3.20 12.08
CA GLU A 300 14.47 2.80 13.47
C GLU A 300 15.44 1.62 13.62
N GLU A 301 16.49 1.84 14.40
CA GLU A 301 17.45 0.82 14.81
C GLU A 301 16.96 0.05 16.04
N PRO A 302 17.10 -1.28 16.11
CA PRO A 302 17.68 -2.20 15.12
C PRO A 302 16.65 -2.81 14.13
N LEU A 303 15.40 -2.32 14.12
CA LEU A 303 14.24 -2.92 13.45
C LEU A 303 14.19 -2.70 11.93
N LYS A 304 15.29 -2.98 11.24
CA LYS A 304 15.47 -2.70 9.81
C LYS A 304 14.96 -3.78 8.88
N TRP A 305 13.78 -4.32 9.17
CA TRP A 305 13.14 -5.32 8.30
C TRP A 305 12.96 -4.79 6.87
N GLN A 306 12.82 -3.46 6.71
CA GLN A 306 12.70 -2.82 5.40
C GLN A 306 13.98 -2.94 4.56
N ARG A 307 15.18 -3.12 5.15
CA ARG A 307 16.41 -3.41 4.37
C ARG A 307 16.27 -4.68 3.56
N PHE A 308 15.92 -5.76 4.24
CA PHE A 308 15.79 -7.06 3.60
C PHE A 308 14.70 -7.04 2.53
N ILE A 309 13.56 -6.38 2.81
CA ILE A 309 12.47 -6.33 1.84
C ILE A 309 12.78 -5.41 0.65
N ALA A 310 13.46 -4.28 0.86
CA ALA A 310 13.93 -3.40 -0.21
C ALA A 310 14.83 -4.17 -1.17
N GLN A 311 15.77 -4.97 -0.63
CA GLN A 311 16.66 -5.78 -1.45
C GLN A 311 15.91 -6.87 -2.21
N CYS A 312 14.97 -7.56 -1.58
CA CYS A 312 14.12 -8.54 -2.27
C CYS A 312 13.32 -7.88 -3.40
N MET A 313 12.65 -6.77 -3.10
CA MET A 313 11.83 -5.99 -4.03
C MET A 313 12.63 -5.52 -5.26
N LEU A 314 13.78 -4.90 -5.04
CA LEU A 314 14.64 -4.38 -6.11
C LEU A 314 15.28 -5.49 -6.95
N MET A 315 15.44 -6.70 -6.39
CA MET A 315 15.98 -7.86 -7.10
C MET A 315 14.93 -8.75 -7.79
N MET A 316 13.64 -8.42 -7.67
CA MET A 316 12.58 -9.10 -8.43
C MET A 316 12.82 -8.92 -9.93
N GLU A 317 12.75 -9.99 -10.72
CA GLU A 317 12.92 -9.90 -12.19
C GLU A 317 11.58 -9.79 -12.93
N THR A 318 10.47 -10.12 -12.24
CA THR A 318 9.08 -10.01 -12.73
C THR A 318 8.15 -9.62 -11.58
N ALA A 319 7.03 -8.96 -11.88
CA ALA A 319 5.95 -8.81 -10.90
C ALA A 319 5.43 -10.19 -10.46
N ASP A 320 5.10 -10.42 -9.20
CA ASP A 320 4.58 -11.68 -8.64
C ASP A 320 3.47 -11.38 -7.61
N PRO A 321 2.27 -11.97 -7.73
CA PRO A 321 1.15 -11.71 -6.82
C PRO A 321 1.43 -11.99 -5.35
N SER A 322 2.37 -12.89 -5.05
CA SER A 322 2.79 -13.22 -3.67
C SER A 322 3.82 -12.24 -3.11
N PHE A 323 4.21 -11.24 -3.90
CA PHE A 323 5.09 -10.14 -3.52
C PHE A 323 4.57 -8.85 -4.13
N GLY A 324 3.48 -8.31 -3.59
CA GLY A 324 2.72 -7.19 -4.18
C GLY A 324 3.58 -5.98 -4.58
N ALA A 325 4.62 -5.65 -3.81
CA ALA A 325 5.54 -4.56 -4.12
C ALA A 325 6.14 -4.67 -5.53
N SER A 326 6.39 -5.88 -6.04
CA SER A 326 6.92 -6.11 -7.39
C SER A 326 6.01 -5.61 -8.54
N TYR A 327 4.76 -5.23 -8.25
CA TYR A 327 3.87 -4.59 -9.22
C TYR A 327 4.13 -3.09 -9.38
N VAL A 328 4.63 -2.41 -8.35
CA VAL A 328 4.83 -0.95 -8.36
C VAL A 328 5.67 -0.50 -9.57
N PRO A 329 6.80 -1.14 -9.90
CA PRO A 329 7.63 -0.74 -11.03
C PRO A 329 6.95 -0.92 -12.38
N THR A 330 5.80 -1.59 -12.46
CA THR A 330 5.07 -1.79 -13.73
C THR A 330 4.25 -0.57 -14.16
N MET A 331 4.26 0.50 -13.36
CA MET A 331 3.73 1.83 -13.67
C MET A 331 4.86 2.88 -13.69
N PRO A 332 4.70 4.04 -14.36
CA PRO A 332 5.56 5.21 -14.14
C PRO A 332 5.63 5.62 -12.66
N GLY A 333 6.70 6.30 -12.25
CA GLY A 333 6.85 6.83 -10.89
C GLY A 333 8.15 6.35 -10.24
N ALA A 334 8.14 6.12 -8.93
CA ALA A 334 9.36 5.75 -8.22
C ALA A 334 9.12 4.97 -6.93
N TYR A 335 10.13 4.19 -6.55
CA TYR A 335 10.37 3.93 -5.13
C TYR A 335 11.18 5.07 -4.54
N ILE A 336 10.76 5.58 -3.38
CA ILE A 336 11.53 6.52 -2.56
C ILE A 336 12.07 5.74 -1.38
N ILE A 337 13.40 5.64 -1.26
CA ILE A 337 14.06 4.72 -0.35
C ILE A 337 15.14 5.47 0.43
N VAL A 338 15.11 5.37 1.76
CA VAL A 338 16.21 5.88 2.58
C VAL A 338 17.50 5.10 2.29
N ARG A 339 18.61 5.80 2.08
CA ARG A 339 19.91 5.28 1.62
C ARG A 339 20.37 4.03 2.35
N SER A 340 20.19 4.01 3.67
CA SER A 340 20.58 2.89 4.53
C SER A 340 19.90 1.55 4.15
N HIS A 341 18.82 1.57 3.34
CA HIS A 341 18.13 0.37 2.87
C HIS A 341 18.81 -0.30 1.69
N VAL A 342 19.62 0.45 0.95
CA VAL A 342 20.32 -0.01 -0.25
C VAL A 342 21.81 -0.20 0.02
N TYR A 343 22.41 0.67 0.83
CA TYR A 343 23.87 0.73 0.99
C TYR A 343 24.39 -0.02 2.21
N ASP A 344 23.55 -0.29 3.21
CA ASP A 344 23.99 -1.00 4.41
C ASP A 344 23.56 -2.47 4.38
N SER A 345 24.36 -3.31 5.05
CA SER A 345 24.00 -4.71 5.27
C SER A 345 22.76 -4.84 6.17
N PHE A 346 21.91 -5.84 5.88
CA PHE A 346 20.89 -6.28 6.83
C PHE A 346 21.48 -7.23 7.90
N PHE A 347 22.67 -7.79 7.67
CA PHE A 347 23.42 -8.52 8.70
C PHE A 347 24.04 -7.50 9.64
N VAL A 348 23.26 -7.08 10.63
CA VAL A 348 23.81 -6.44 11.82
C VAL A 348 24.27 -7.60 12.71
N ALA A 349 25.52 -7.57 13.19
CA ALA A 349 25.95 -8.52 14.20
C ALA A 349 24.93 -8.47 15.35
N SER A 350 24.29 -9.60 15.65
CA SER A 350 23.44 -9.69 16.83
C SER A 350 24.30 -9.37 18.05
N LYS A 351 23.84 -8.45 18.89
CA LYS A 351 24.45 -8.23 20.20
C LYS A 351 24.36 -9.48 21.06
#